data_AF-A0A962CH93-F1
#
_entry.id   AF-A0A962CH93-F1
#
_cell.length_a   1.000
_cell.length_b   1.000
_cell.length_c   1.000
_cell.angle_alpha   90.00
_cell.angle_beta   90.00
_cell.angle_gamma   90.00
#
_symmetry.space_group_name_H-M   'P 1'
#
loop_
_entity.id
_entity.type
_entity.pdbx_description
1 polymer ?
#
loop_
_entity_poly.entity_id
_entity_poly.type
_entity_poly.pdbx_seq_one_letter_code
_entity_poly.pdbx_strand_id
1 'polypeptide(L)' 'MIEEESSEIASSNRGPGRYAVFGQPIAHSLSPRIHAAFARQLSIAHDYRAIEASAEEFVGALAAFAESGGVGANV' A
#
# COMPACT_ATOMS: atom_id res chain seq x y z
N MET A 1 -26.89 36.78 7.08
CA MET A 1 -27.22 35.35 7.25
C MET A 1 -26.19 34.61 6.43
N ILE A 2 -25.20 34.03 7.12
CA ILE A 2 -24.05 33.38 6.49
C ILE A 2 -24.52 31.99 6.08
N GLU A 3 -24.62 31.71 4.79
CA GLU A 3 -24.87 30.36 4.30
C GLU A 3 -23.51 29.66 4.10
N GLU A 4 -23.17 28.93 5.16
CA GLU A 4 -22.31 27.75 5.26
C GLU A 4 -21.56 27.30 4.00
N GLU A 5 -20.25 27.51 4.04
CA GLU A 5 -19.25 26.84 3.21
C GLU A 5 -19.14 25.36 3.64
N SER A 6 -20.12 24.55 3.25
CA SER A 6 -20.02 23.09 3.38
C SER A 6 -19.09 22.57 2.28
N SER A 7 -17.79 22.58 2.60
CA SER A 7 -16.80 21.80 1.85
C SER A 7 -17.16 20.32 1.99
N GLU A 8 -17.95 19.82 1.04
CA GLU A 8 -18.04 18.39 0.75
C GLU A 8 -16.61 17.90 0.51
N ILE A 9 -16.05 17.26 1.53
CA ILE A 9 -14.85 16.45 1.39
C ILE A 9 -15.21 15.42 0.33
N ALA A 10 -14.79 15.68 -0.90
CA ALA A 10 -14.95 14.78 -2.01
C ALA A 10 -14.51 13.40 -1.49
N SER A 11 -15.48 12.48 -1.43
CA SER A 11 -15.24 11.06 -1.29
C SER A 11 -14.42 10.66 -2.50
N SER A 12 -13.11 10.95 -2.43
CA SER A 12 -12.17 10.61 -3.47
C SER A 12 -12.13 9.10 -3.40
N ASN A 13 -12.74 8.49 -4.40
CA ASN A 13 -12.64 7.09 -4.73
C ASN A 13 -11.18 6.77 -5.08
N ARG A 14 -10.26 6.94 -4.12
CA ARG A 14 -8.92 6.38 -4.18
C ARG A 14 -9.13 4.90 -3.99
N GLY A 15 -8.76 4.12 -5.01
CA GLY A 15 -8.67 2.68 -4.89
C GLY A 15 -7.84 2.27 -3.66
N PRO A 16 -7.88 0.98 -3.28
CA PRO A 16 -7.17 0.49 -2.10
C PRO A 16 -5.72 0.99 -2.10
N GLY A 17 -5.25 1.46 -0.94
CA GLY A 17 -3.85 1.85 -0.79
C GLY A 17 -2.95 0.66 -1.13
N ARG A 18 -1.93 0.88 -1.96
CA ARG A 18 -0.98 -0.14 -2.40
C ARG A 18 0.26 -0.13 -1.51
N TYR A 19 0.52 -1.26 -0.87
CA TYR A 19 1.59 -1.47 0.07
C TYR A 19 2.42 -2.69 -0.31
N ALA A 20 3.67 -2.72 0.12
CA ALA A 20 4.56 -3.84 -0.16
C ALA A 20 5.47 -4.19 1.01
N VAL A 21 6.06 -5.38 0.95
CA VAL A 21 7.28 -5.74 1.66
C VAL A 21 8.31 -6.18 0.62
N PHE A 22 9.49 -5.58 0.67
CA PHE A 22 10.63 -5.95 -0.17
C PHE A 22 11.56 -6.90 0.58
N GLY A 23 12.30 -7.73 -0.14
CA GLY A 23 13.38 -8.52 0.42
C GLY A 23 13.81 -9.67 -0.48
N GLN A 24 14.83 -10.41 -0.04
CA GLN A 24 15.35 -11.58 -0.73
C GLN A 24 15.97 -12.56 0.28
N PRO A 25 15.43 -13.79 0.44
CA PRO A 25 14.22 -14.33 -0.18
C PRO A 25 12.94 -13.81 0.51
N ILE A 26 11.94 -13.33 -0.25
CA ILE A 26 10.70 -12.78 0.33
C ILE A 26 9.58 -13.81 0.52
N ALA A 27 9.68 -14.97 -0.11
CA ALA A 27 8.60 -15.97 -0.18
C ALA A 27 8.10 -16.49 1.18
N HIS A 28 8.93 -16.44 2.22
CA HIS A 28 8.57 -16.90 3.57
C HIS A 28 7.92 -15.81 4.44
N SER A 29 7.81 -14.57 3.94
CA SER A 29 7.22 -13.48 4.69
C SER A 29 5.74 -13.73 4.97
N LEU A 30 5.37 -13.66 6.25
CA LEU A 30 3.97 -13.74 6.68
C LEU A 30 3.25 -12.38 6.59
N SER A 31 3.99 -11.29 6.35
CA SER A 31 3.45 -9.93 6.32
C SER A 31 2.25 -9.78 5.38
N PRO A 32 2.26 -10.29 4.12
CA PRO A 32 1.08 -10.19 3.26
C PRO A 32 -0.17 -10.84 3.86
N ARG A 33 -0.02 -11.98 4.54
CA ARG A 33 -1.15 -12.67 5.19
C ARG A 33 -1.66 -11.90 6.40
N ILE A 34 -0.75 -11.36 7.22
CA ILE A 34 -1.08 -10.57 8.42
C ILE A 34 -1.81 -9.29 8.01
N HIS A 35 -1.29 -8.55 7.02
CA HIS A 35 -1.89 -7.31 6.52
C HIS A 35 -3.25 -7.55 5.86
N ALA A 36 -3.40 -8.64 5.07
CA ALA A 36 -4.69 -9.00 4.49
C ALA A 36 -5.73 -9.36 5.57
N ALA A 37 -5.32 -10.11 6.61
CA ALA A 37 -6.21 -10.45 7.71
C ALA A 37 -6.67 -9.21 8.50
N PHE A 38 -5.74 -8.30 8.81
CA PHE A 38 -6.01 -7.03 9.46
C PHE A 38 -6.98 -6.16 8.64
N ALA A 39 -6.70 -5.99 7.34
CA ALA A 39 -7.54 -5.22 6.44
C ALA A 39 -8.97 -5.78 6.37
N ARG A 40 -9.10 -7.10 6.31
CA ARG A 40 -10.42 -7.78 6.33
C ARG A 40 -11.16 -7.58 7.64
N GLN A 41 -10.47 -7.66 8.78
CA GLN A 41 -11.10 -7.47 10.10
C GLN A 41 -11.67 -6.06 10.29
N LEU A 42 -11.02 -5.06 9.70
CA LEU A 42 -11.39 -3.66 9.85
C LEU A 42 -12.13 -3.08 8.64
N SER A 43 -12.43 -3.90 7.62
CA SER A 43 -13.03 -3.45 6.35
C SER A 43 -12.26 -2.31 5.67
N ILE A 44 -10.92 -2.36 5.73
CA ILE A 44 -10.04 -1.38 5.10
C ILE A 44 -9.71 -1.84 3.67
N ALA A 45 -9.88 -0.94 2.70
CA ALA A 45 -9.43 -1.17 1.33
C ALA A 45 -7.89 -1.16 1.27
N HIS A 46 -7.28 -2.34 1.14
CA HIS A 46 -5.84 -2.53 1.30
C HIS A 46 -5.31 -3.55 0.29
N ASP A 47 -4.29 -3.19 -0.49
CA ASP A 47 -3.56 -4.08 -1.39
C ASP A 47 -2.13 -4.20 -0.86
N TYR A 48 -1.76 -5.35 -0.31
CA TYR A 48 -0.43 -5.58 0.29
C TYR A 48 0.26 -6.76 -0.38
N ARG A 49 1.48 -6.56 -0.91
CA ARG A 49 2.20 -7.56 -1.72
C ARG A 49 3.62 -7.82 -1.22
N ALA A 50 4.15 -9.00 -1.51
CA ALA A 50 5.57 -9.28 -1.39
C ALA A 50 6.26 -9.01 -2.72
N ILE A 51 7.39 -8.31 -2.70
CA ILE A 51 8.21 -8.01 -3.89
C ILE A 51 9.62 -8.55 -3.63
N GLU A 52 10.03 -9.52 -4.43
CA GLU A 52 11.39 -10.06 -4.40
C GLU A 52 12.33 -9.03 -5.03
N ALA A 53 13.36 -8.61 -4.28
CA ALA A 53 14.37 -7.69 -4.77
C ALA A 53 15.69 -7.90 -4.01
N SER A 54 16.79 -8.08 -4.75
CA SER A 54 18.13 -8.03 -4.16
C SER A 54 18.49 -6.61 -3.70
N ALA A 55 19.61 -6.46 -2.99
CA ALA A 55 20.11 -5.15 -2.59
C ALA A 55 20.40 -4.24 -3.81
N GLU A 56 20.91 -4.83 -4.89
CA GLU A 56 21.22 -4.15 -6.15
C GLU A 56 19.95 -3.74 -6.91
N GLU A 57 18.90 -4.57 -6.85
CA GLU A 57 17.64 -4.34 -7.56
C GLU A 57 16.67 -3.42 -6.80
N PHE A 58 16.83 -3.30 -5.48
CA PHE A 58 15.89 -2.64 -4.59
C PHE A 58 15.49 -1.23 -5.02
N VAL A 59 16.46 -0.40 -5.41
CA VAL A 59 16.19 0.99 -5.82
C VAL A 59 15.27 1.05 -7.04
N GLY A 60 15.52 0.19 -8.03
CA GLY A 60 14.70 0.10 -9.24
C GLY A 60 13.31 -0.46 -8.94
N ALA A 61 13.23 -1.50 -8.12
CA ALA A 61 11.97 -2.11 -7.70
C ALA A 61 11.09 -1.14 -6.90
N LEU A 62 11.70 -0.34 -6.01
CA LEU A 62 11.01 0.68 -5.22
C LEU A 62 10.49 1.82 -6.10
N ALA A 63 11.30 2.29 -7.06
CA ALA A 63 10.89 3.33 -8.01
C ALA A 63 9.69 2.86 -8.86
N ALA A 64 9.77 1.66 -9.45
CA ALA A 64 8.68 1.08 -10.23
C ALA A 64 7.41 0.88 -9.39
N PHE A 65 7.55 0.47 -8.12
CA PHE A 65 6.42 0.36 -7.19
C PHE A 65 5.77 1.71 -6.92
N ALA A 66 6.56 2.76 -6.65
CA ALA A 66 6.06 4.11 -6.42
C ALA A 66 5.34 4.66 -7.68
N GLU A 67 5.92 4.48 -8.87
CA GLU A 67 5.29 4.85 -10.16
C GLU A 67 3.97 4.11 -10.40
N SER A 68 3.83 2.88 -9.89
CA SER A 68 2.57 2.10 -9.95
C SER A 68 1.51 2.54 -8.94
N GLY A 69 1.76 3.60 -8.17
CA GLY A 69 0.88 4.14 -7.12
C GLY A 69 1.09 3.52 -5.75
N GLY A 70 2.27 2.96 -5.48
CA GLY A 70 2.66 2.50 -4.15
C GLY A 70 2.69 3.65 -3.12
N VAL A 71 2.10 3.43 -1.95
CA VAL A 71 1.96 4.47 -0.91
C VAL A 71 2.73 4.16 0.38
N GLY A 72 3.33 2.99 0.50
CA GLY A 72 4.17 2.62 1.63
C GLY A 72 4.75 1.21 1.50
N ALA A 73 5.89 0.96 2.14
CA ALA A 73 6.51 -0.36 2.11
C ALA A 73 7.34 -0.67 3.35
N ASN A 74 7.45 -1.97 3.65
CA ASN A 74 8.44 -2.53 4.56
C ASN A 74 9.65 -3.06 3.76
N VAL A 75 10.77 -3.23 4.45
CA VAL A 75 12.03 -3.81 3.94
C VAL A 75 12.50 -4.86 4.94
#